data_AF-A0A968MM99-F1
#
_entry.id   AF-A0A968MM99-F1
#
_cell.length_a   1.000
_cell.length_b   1.000
_cell.length_c   1.000
_cell.angle_alpha   90.00
_cell.angle_beta   90.00
_cell.angle_gamma   90.00
#
_symmetry.space_group_name_H-M   'P 1'
#
loop_
_entity.id
_entity.type
_entity.pdbx_description
1 polymer ?
#
loop_
_entity_poly.entity_id
_entity_poly.type
_entity_poly.pdbx_seq_one_letter_code
_entity_poly.pdbx_strand_id
1 'polypeptide(L)'
;MRARRGPRDSEPEADLLGRELTRRLEVRLAELPKKQQAAFVMARFEGLSHQEIATALGTSVSATKSLIHRALEALRAELRDAGHIETGAS
;
A
#
# COMPACT_ATOMS: atom_id res chain seq x y z
N MET A 1 31.65 -5.92 -29.39
CA MET A 1 30.78 -6.82 -28.60
C MET A 1 30.05 -6.02 -27.52
N ARG A 2 28.78 -5.63 -27.73
CA ARG A 2 27.94 -5.10 -26.65
C ARG A 2 27.18 -6.27 -26.05
N ALA A 3 27.48 -6.63 -24.80
CA ALA A 3 26.66 -7.57 -24.05
C ALA A 3 25.25 -6.99 -23.95
N ARG A 4 24.30 -7.63 -24.63
CA ARG A 4 22.88 -7.34 -24.52
C ARG A 4 22.44 -7.93 -23.18
N ARG A 5 22.42 -7.12 -22.12
CA ARG A 5 21.87 -7.55 -20.82
C ARG A 5 20.37 -7.78 -21.00
N GLY A 6 19.96 -9.04 -20.97
CA GLY A 6 18.59 -9.47 -21.20
C GLY A 6 17.69 -9.19 -19.98
N PRO A 7 16.37 -8.97 -20.19
CA PRO A 7 15.43 -8.71 -19.12
C PRO A 7 14.89 -10.04 -18.59
N ARG A 8 15.53 -10.65 -17.57
CA ARG A 8 14.99 -11.79 -16.81
C ARG A 8 15.84 -12.27 -15.62
N ASP A 9 17.00 -11.68 -15.37
CA ASP A 9 17.76 -11.92 -14.13
C ASP A 9 17.23 -11.04 -12.98
N SER A 10 15.92 -11.05 -12.76
CA SER A 10 15.40 -10.68 -11.45
C SER A 10 15.79 -11.85 -10.54
N GLU A 11 16.83 -11.65 -9.73
CA GLU A 11 17.29 -12.62 -8.74
C GLU A 11 16.08 -13.28 -8.07
N PRO A 12 15.95 -14.62 -8.10
CA PRO A 12 14.79 -15.32 -7.55
C PRO A 12 14.44 -14.88 -6.12
N GLU A 13 15.47 -14.48 -5.36
CA GLU A 13 15.36 -13.90 -4.03
C GLU A 13 14.63 -12.54 -4.02
N ALA A 14 14.92 -11.64 -4.95
CA ALA A 14 14.23 -10.35 -5.07
C ALA A 14 12.74 -10.50 -5.45
N ASP A 15 12.40 -11.45 -6.33
CA ASP A 15 11.00 -11.77 -6.66
C ASP A 15 10.26 -12.39 -5.45
N LEU A 16 10.91 -13.29 -4.71
CA LEU A 16 10.34 -13.86 -3.48
C LEU A 16 10.11 -12.80 -2.40
N LEU A 17 11.07 -11.91 -2.17
CA LEU A 17 10.94 -10.79 -1.24
C LEU A 17 9.80 -9.84 -1.63
N GLY A 18 9.68 -9.54 -2.94
CA GLY A 18 8.58 -8.74 -3.46
C GLY A 18 7.21 -9.36 -3.21
N ARG A 19 7.05 -10.66 -3.47
CA ARG A 19 5.80 -11.40 -3.22
C ARG A 19 5.43 -11.43 -1.74
N GLU A 20 6.41 -11.64 -0.86
CA GLU A 20 6.17 -11.64 0.58
C GLU A 20 5.76 -10.26 1.08
N LEU A 21 6.40 -9.20 0.58
CA LEU A 21 5.99 -7.83 0.90
C LEU A 21 4.56 -7.53 0.43
N THR A 22 4.21 -7.92 -0.80
CA THR A 22 2.84 -7.77 -1.31
C THR A 22 1.83 -8.50 -0.41
N ARG A 23 2.12 -9.74 -0.03
CA ARG A 23 1.26 -10.52 0.86
C ARG A 23 1.06 -9.83 2.22
N ARG A 24 2.12 -9.30 2.82
CA ARG A 24 2.04 -8.57 4.09
C ARG A 24 1.14 -7.34 3.97
N LEU A 25 1.26 -6.58 2.89
CA LEU A 25 0.42 -5.41 2.64
C LEU A 25 -1.05 -5.79 2.43
N GLU A 26 -1.33 -6.88 1.71
CA GLU A 26 -2.68 -7.39 1.52
C GLU A 26 -3.33 -7.80 2.85
N VAL A 27 -2.60 -8.54 3.69
CA VAL A 27 -3.03 -8.91 5.05
C VAL A 27 -3.31 -7.65 5.86
N ARG A 28 -2.35 -6.71 5.88
CA ARG A 28 -2.51 -5.48 6.66
C ARG A 28 -3.70 -4.65 6.20
N LEU A 29 -3.93 -4.55 4.89
CA LEU A 29 -5.09 -3.86 4.31
C LEU A 29 -6.41 -4.53 4.73
N ALA A 30 -6.44 -5.86 4.79
CA ALA A 30 -7.63 -6.63 5.19
C ALA A 30 -7.99 -6.47 6.68
N GLU A 31 -6.99 -6.20 7.54
CA GLU A 31 -7.17 -5.96 8.98
C GLU A 31 -7.66 -4.55 9.31
N LEU A 32 -7.57 -3.60 8.36
CA LEU A 32 -8.01 -2.24 8.61
C LEU A 32 -9.52 -2.17 8.92
N PRO A 33 -9.96 -1.18 9.72
CA PRO A 33 -11.38 -0.88 9.87
C PRO A 33 -12.03 -0.70 8.49
N LYS A 34 -13.21 -1.30 8.28
CA LYS A 34 -13.86 -1.40 6.97
C LYS A 34 -13.97 -0.08 6.20
N LYS A 35 -14.24 1.02 6.89
CA LYS A 35 -14.31 2.36 6.26
C LYS A 35 -12.94 2.87 5.79
N GLN A 36 -11.84 2.53 6.46
CA GLN A 36 -10.48 2.87 6.02
C GLN A 36 -10.09 2.04 4.80
N GLN A 37 -10.32 0.72 4.86
CA GLN A 37 -10.10 -0.19 3.74
C GLN A 37 -10.85 0.27 2.48
N ALA A 38 -12.16 0.50 2.60
CA ALA A 38 -13.01 0.91 1.49
C ALA A 38 -12.59 2.28 0.92
N ALA A 39 -12.34 3.28 1.78
CA ALA A 39 -11.90 4.60 1.33
C ALA A 39 -10.56 4.54 0.58
N PHE A 40 -9.61 3.73 1.06
CA PHE A 40 -8.34 3.53 0.39
C PHE A 40 -8.50 2.84 -0.97
N VAL A 41 -9.29 1.76 -1.04
CA VAL A 41 -9.49 1.01 -2.29
C VAL A 41 -10.14 1.89 -3.36
N MET A 42 -11.22 2.59 -3.00
CA MET A 42 -11.90 3.51 -3.91
C MET A 42 -10.97 4.63 -4.42
N ALA A 43 -10.17 5.22 -3.53
CA ALA A 43 -9.25 6.27 -3.92
C ALA A 43 -8.11 5.75 -4.82
N ARG A 44 -7.52 4.60 -4.47
CA ARG A 44 -6.26 4.14 -5.08
C ARG A 44 -6.46 3.32 -6.35
N PHE A 45 -7.48 2.47 -6.36
CA PHE A 45 -7.72 1.49 -7.42
C PHE A 45 -8.91 1.87 -8.31
N GLU A 46 -9.95 2.48 -7.74
CA GLU A 46 -11.12 2.92 -8.52
C GLU A 46 -10.98 4.38 -9.00
N GLY A 47 -10.04 5.15 -8.44
CA GLY A 47 -9.75 6.52 -8.85
C GLY A 47 -10.82 7.54 -8.47
N LEU A 48 -11.69 7.20 -7.52
CA LEU A 48 -12.76 8.10 -7.09
C LEU A 48 -12.22 9.32 -6.34
N SER A 49 -12.87 10.47 -6.54
CA SER A 49 -12.57 11.69 -5.79
C SER A 49 -13.00 11.55 -4.32
N HIS A 50 -12.41 12.37 -3.44
CA HIS A 50 -12.82 12.41 -2.03
C HIS A 50 -14.31 12.72 -1.84
N GLN A 51 -14.91 13.48 -2.77
CA GLN A 51 -16.32 13.83 -2.73
C GLN A 51 -17.21 12.60 -3.03
N GLU A 52 -16.86 11.84 -4.07
CA GLU A 52 -17.56 10.61 -4.46
C GLU A 52 -17.46 9.54 -3.36
N ILE A 53 -16.27 9.39 -2.77
CA ILE A 53 -16.05 8.44 -1.67
C ILE A 53 -16.83 8.85 -0.42
N ALA A 54 -16.88 10.16 -0.10
CA ALA A 54 -17.66 10.67 1.02
C ALA A 54 -19.15 10.34 0.85
N THR A 55 -19.70 10.54 -0.35
CA THR A 55 -21.07 10.14 -0.70
C THR A 55 -21.26 8.64 -0.57
N ALA A 56 -20.37 7.82 -1.14
CA ALA A 56 -20.47 6.35 -1.12
C ALA A 56 -20.42 5.77 0.32
N LEU A 57 -19.65 6.38 1.21
CA LEU A 57 -19.47 5.90 2.60
C LEU A 57 -20.42 6.57 3.61
N GLY A 58 -21.25 7.52 3.18
CA GLY A 58 -22.08 8.33 4.07
C GLY A 58 -21.25 9.10 5.10
N THR A 59 -20.14 9.69 4.69
CA THR A 59 -19.22 10.48 5.55
C THR A 59 -19.03 11.89 5.01
N SER A 60 -18.44 12.78 5.81
CA SER A 60 -17.96 14.07 5.29
C SER A 60 -16.66 13.90 4.51
N VAL A 61 -16.37 14.84 3.61
CA VAL A 61 -15.10 14.87 2.85
C VAL A 61 -13.88 14.90 3.78
N SER A 62 -13.98 15.62 4.90
CA SER A 62 -12.91 15.68 5.91
C SER A 62 -12.69 14.32 6.59
N ALA A 63 -13.78 13.62 6.93
CA ALA A 63 -13.71 12.27 7.48
C ALA A 63 -13.13 11.28 6.45
N THR A 64 -13.52 11.39 5.18
CA THR A 64 -12.95 10.58 4.08
C THR A 64 -11.44 10.76 3.95
N LYS A 65 -10.95 12.01 3.94
CA LYS A 65 -9.50 12.28 3.93
C LYS A 65 -8.80 11.65 5.13
N SER A 66 -9.41 11.71 6.31
CA SER A 66 -8.88 11.09 7.53
C SER A 66 -8.84 9.56 7.44
N LEU A 67 -9.85 8.93 6.83
CA LEU A 67 -9.90 7.49 6.62
C LEU A 67 -8.78 7.03 5.67
N ILE A 68 -8.61 7.72 4.54
CA ILE A 68 -7.55 7.43 3.56
C ILE A 68 -6.17 7.63 4.19
N HIS A 69 -5.96 8.75 4.90
CA HIS A 69 -4.70 9.02 5.59
C HIS A 69 -4.34 7.92 6.58
N ARG A 70 -5.29 7.49 7.42
CA ARG A 70 -5.06 6.41 8.40
C ARG A 70 -4.74 5.08 7.73
N ALA A 71 -5.41 4.74 6.63
CA ALA A 71 -5.08 3.56 5.85
C ALA A 71 -3.65 3.61 5.29
N LEU A 72 -3.25 4.75 4.71
CA LEU A 72 -1.90 4.96 4.18
C LEU A 72 -0.83 4.84 5.28
N GLU A 73 -1.07 5.42 6.46
CA GLU A 73 -0.13 5.31 7.58
C GLU A 73 0.05 3.87 8.06
N ALA A 74 -1.05 3.11 8.13
CA ALA A 74 -0.98 1.69 8.51
C ALA A 74 -0.20 0.85 7.50
N LEU A 75 -0.38 1.09 6.18
CA LEU A 75 0.36 0.39 5.13
C LEU A 75 1.83 0.83 5.07
N ARG A 76 2.13 2.11 5.33
CA ARG A 76 3.50 2.61 5.44
C ARG A 76 4.24 2.04 6.63
N ALA A 77 3.55 1.82 7.76
CA ALA A 77 4.13 1.12 8.90
C ALA A 77 4.54 -0.30 8.52
N GLU A 78 3.65 -1.05 7.84
CA GLU A 78 3.97 -2.38 7.34
C GLU A 78 5.18 -2.40 6.40
N LEU A 79 5.29 -1.42 5.50
CA LEU A 79 6.45 -1.25 4.63
C LEU A 79 7.75 -1.00 5.40
N ARG A 80 7.72 -0.19 6.45
CA ARG A 80 8.90 0.09 7.30
C ARG A 80 9.33 -1.13 8.10
N ASP A 81 8.36 -1.90 8.58
CA ASP A 81 8.61 -3.12 9.36
C ASP A 81 9.12 -4.26 8.47
N ALA A 82 8.63 -4.34 7.22
CA ALA A 82 9.19 -5.25 6.21
C ALA A 82 10.56 -4.79 5.69
N GLY A 83 10.83 -3.49 5.74
CA GLY A 83 12.08 -2.87 5.33
C GLY A 83 13.16 -2.76 6.41
N HIS A 84 12.90 -3.15 7.67
CA HIS A 84 13.93 -3.34 8.72
C HIS A 84 14.72 -4.63 8.39
N ILE A 85 15.54 -4.67 7.34
CA ILE A 85 16.97 -4.32 7.36
C ILE A 85 17.24 -3.07 8.19
N GLU A 86 17.97 -3.22 9.30
CA GLU A 86 18.38 -2.12 10.18
C GLU A 86 18.86 -0.91 9.38
N THR A 87 18.02 0.11 9.21
CA THR A 87 18.51 1.44 8.88
C THR A 87 19.18 1.96 10.14
N GLY A 88 20.42 1.53 10.35
CA GLY A 88 21.38 2.20 11.20
C GLY A 88 21.57 3.60 10.65
N ALA A 89 20.88 4.56 11.25
CA ALA A 89 21.22 5.96 11.21
C ALA A 89 20.99 6.50 12.62
N SER A 90 22.08 6.44 13.40
CA SER A 90 22.39 7.46 14.41
C SER A 90 22.61 8.81 13.74
#